data_AF-A0A238BLF6-F1
#
_entry.id   AF-A0A238BLF6-F1
#
_cell.length_a   1.000
_cell.length_b   1.000
_cell.length_c   1.000
_cell.angle_alpha   90.00
_cell.angle_beta   90.00
_cell.angle_gamma   90.00
#
_symmetry.space_group_name_H-M   'P 1'
#
loop_
_entity.id
_entity.type
_entity.pdbx_description
1 polymer ?
#
loop_
_entity_poly.entity_id
_entity_poly.type
_entity_poly.pdbx_seq_one_letter_code
_entity_poly.pdbx_strand_id
1 'polypeptide(L)'
;MKSSHDFTNFYNYIYSAIFYMAMVNYPYPAEFITSLPGFPVKYACQFAKKAETNDEGLAEQLYNVINVFYNYTGKLNYHCFTWNCTGTSIFQNIGEEIAWNWQKSRQLTNYYNTDNIMK
;
A
#
# COMPACT_ATOMS: atom_id res chain seq x y z
N MET A 1 4.98 -16.98 4.54
CA MET A 1 5.03 -16.44 5.91
C MET A 1 5.74 -17.45 6.80
N LYS A 2 7.01 -17.22 7.15
CA LYS A 2 7.81 -18.10 8.01
C LYS A 2 8.02 -17.52 9.41
N SER A 3 7.85 -16.21 9.57
CA SER A 3 7.98 -15.48 10.84
C SER A 3 6.87 -14.45 11.04
N SER A 4 6.71 -13.98 12.28
CA SER A 4 5.85 -12.82 12.58
C SER A 4 6.28 -11.56 11.84
N HIS A 5 7.58 -11.40 11.59
CA HIS A 5 8.11 -10.27 10.82
C HIS A 5 7.64 -10.29 9.36
N ASP A 6 7.59 -11.47 8.73
CA ASP A 6 7.07 -11.61 7.36
C ASP A 6 5.60 -11.19 7.29
N PHE A 7 4.80 -11.55 8.31
CA PHE A 7 3.41 -11.13 8.41
C PHE A 7 3.29 -9.61 8.54
N THR A 8 4.05 -9.00 9.45
CA THR A 8 4.05 -7.55 9.65
C THR A 8 4.42 -6.81 8.36
N ASN A 9 5.43 -7.28 7.63
CA ASN A 9 5.83 -6.64 6.39
C ASN A 9 4.77 -6.81 5.29
N PHE A 10 4.15 -7.99 5.18
CA PHE A 10 3.03 -8.22 4.27
C PHE A 10 1.81 -7.34 4.60
N TYR A 11 1.46 -7.24 5.88
CA TYR A 11 0.40 -6.36 6.36
C TYR A 11 0.69 -4.89 6.01
N ASN A 12 1.90 -4.41 6.31
CA ASN A 12 2.31 -3.05 6.00
C ASN A 12 2.31 -2.76 4.49
N TYR A 13 2.66 -3.75 3.67
CA TYR A 13 2.62 -3.65 2.21
C TYR A 13 1.18 -3.43 1.72
N ILE A 14 0.23 -4.24 2.18
CA ILE A 14 -1.20 -4.06 1.87
C ILE A 14 -1.72 -2.71 2.38
N TYR A 15 -1.43 -2.39 3.64
CA TYR A 15 -1.90 -1.17 4.29
C TYR A 15 -1.41 0.07 3.56
N SER A 16 -0.14 0.10 3.16
CA SER A 16 0.47 1.23 2.46
C SER A 16 -0.23 1.50 1.13
N ALA A 17 -0.54 0.47 0.34
CA ALA A 17 -1.28 0.64 -0.92
C ALA A 17 -2.63 1.33 -0.71
N ILE A 18 -3.41 0.85 0.24
CA ILE A 18 -4.74 1.41 0.54
C ILE A 18 -4.62 2.84 1.06
N PHE A 19 -3.72 3.06 2.02
CA PHE A 19 -3.49 4.37 2.64
C PHE A 19 -3.06 5.42 1.61
N TYR A 20 -2.05 5.12 0.79
CA TYR A 20 -1.57 6.08 -0.20
C TYR A 20 -2.57 6.29 -1.33
N MET A 21 -3.27 5.26 -1.81
CA MET A 21 -4.37 5.46 -2.77
C MET A 21 -5.44 6.43 -2.23
N ALA A 22 -5.77 6.35 -0.94
CA ALA A 22 -6.70 7.28 -0.31
C ALA A 22 -6.15 8.72 -0.27
N MET A 23 -4.85 8.89 0.03
CA MET A 23 -4.20 10.21 0.03
C MET A 23 -4.15 10.85 -1.36
N VAL A 24 -3.93 10.06 -2.42
CA VAL A 24 -3.76 10.56 -3.79
C VAL A 24 -4.99 10.30 -4.67
N ASN A 25 -6.20 10.35 -4.10
CA ASN A 25 -7.46 10.10 -4.81
C ASN A 25 -7.90 11.26 -5.73
N TYR A 26 -7.03 11.68 -6.65
CA TYR A 26 -7.25 12.80 -7.56
C TYR A 26 -8.21 12.45 -8.70
N PRO A 27 -8.95 13.43 -9.26
CA PRO A 27 -9.93 13.19 -10.33
C PRO A 27 -9.32 12.97 -11.73
N TYR A 28 -7.99 12.86 -11.84
CA TYR A 28 -7.25 12.69 -13.08
C TYR A 28 -6.03 11.77 -12.88
N PRO A 29 -5.49 11.14 -13.94
CA PRO A 29 -4.28 10.33 -13.83
C PRO A 29 -3.09 11.13 -13.32
N ALA A 30 -2.34 10.56 -12.37
CA ALA A 30 -1.22 11.25 -11.72
C ALA A 30 -0.04 10.31 -11.49
N GLU A 31 1.18 10.87 -11.48
CA GLU A 31 2.43 10.15 -11.25
C GLU A 31 3.22 10.78 -10.09
N PHE A 32 2.57 10.93 -8.92
CA PHE A 32 3.19 11.56 -7.76
C PHE A 32 4.03 10.56 -6.93
N ILE A 33 3.40 9.50 -6.43
CA ILE A 33 4.08 8.40 -5.72
C ILE A 33 4.35 7.24 -6.69
N THR A 34 3.35 6.94 -7.51
CA THR A 34 3.35 5.92 -8.56
C THR A 34 2.33 6.33 -9.61
N SER A 35 2.40 5.76 -10.81
CA SER A 35 1.43 6.03 -11.87
C SER A 35 0.07 5.43 -11.52
N LEU A 36 -0.94 6.29 -11.38
CA LEU A 36 -2.30 5.91 -10.98
C LEU A 36 -3.36 6.46 -11.95
N PRO A 37 -4.50 5.77 -12.10
CA PRO A 37 -5.65 6.30 -12.83
C PRO A 37 -6.31 7.46 -12.07
N GLY A 38 -7.18 8.20 -12.76
CA GLY A 38 -8.10 9.12 -12.09
C GLY A 38 -9.09 8.37 -11.20
N PHE A 39 -9.35 8.93 -10.02
CA PHE A 39 -10.14 8.32 -8.95
C PHE A 39 -9.66 6.91 -8.57
N PRO A 40 -8.39 6.74 -8.14
CA PRO A 40 -7.80 5.43 -7.89
C PRO A 40 -8.58 4.60 -6.86
N VAL A 41 -9.18 5.24 -5.84
CA VAL A 41 -10.04 4.52 -4.87
C VAL A 41 -11.27 3.92 -5.55
N LYS A 42 -11.96 4.70 -6.38
CA LYS A 42 -13.14 4.24 -7.12
C LYS A 42 -12.78 3.12 -8.10
N TYR A 43 -11.61 3.22 -8.74
CA TYR A 43 -11.09 2.19 -9.62
C TYR A 43 -10.82 0.88 -8.86
N ALA A 44 -10.11 0.96 -7.71
CA ALA A 44 -9.81 -0.20 -6.87
C ALA A 44 -11.07 -0.88 -6.31
N CYS A 45 -12.09 -0.11 -5.93
CA CYS A 45 -13.37 -0.66 -5.45
C CYS A 45 -14.08 -1.56 -6.49
N GLN A 46 -13.73 -1.48 -7.78
CA GLN A 46 -14.32 -2.36 -8.79
C GLN A 46 -13.95 -3.84 -8.57
N PHE A 47 -12.80 -4.09 -7.94
CA PHE A 47 -12.33 -5.44 -7.59
C PHE A 47 -12.89 -5.93 -6.24
N ALA A 48 -13.44 -5.03 -5.43
CA ALA A 48 -13.95 -5.30 -4.08
C ALA A 48 -15.50 -5.25 -3.97
N LYS A 49 -16.24 -5.44 -5.07
CA LYS A 49 -17.71 -5.25 -5.08
C LYS A 49 -18.49 -6.27 -4.26
N LYS A 50 -18.01 -7.51 -4.19
CA LYS A 50 -18.61 -8.61 -3.44
C LYS A 50 -17.49 -9.41 -2.81
N ALA A 51 -17.58 -9.60 -1.49
CA ALA A 51 -16.62 -10.44 -0.79
C ALA A 51 -16.75 -11.89 -1.26
N GLU A 52 -15.63 -12.51 -1.59
CA GLU A 52 -15.56 -13.93 -1.84
C GLU A 52 -15.79 -14.72 -0.54
N THR A 53 -16.27 -15.96 -0.66
CA THR A 53 -16.64 -16.77 0.50
C THR A 53 -15.52 -17.68 0.99
N ASN A 54 -14.45 -17.83 0.23
CA ASN A 54 -13.29 -18.65 0.57
C ASN A 54 -12.04 -17.77 0.75
N ASP A 55 -11.07 -18.28 1.51
CA ASP A 55 -9.85 -17.52 1.84
C ASP A 55 -9.01 -17.18 0.61
N GLU A 56 -8.97 -18.09 -0.38
CA GLU A 56 -8.22 -17.91 -1.63
C GLU A 56 -8.80 -16.76 -2.47
N GLY A 57 -10.12 -16.72 -2.64
CA GLY A 57 -10.81 -15.66 -3.36
C GLY A 57 -10.73 -14.33 -2.64
N LEU A 58 -10.76 -14.32 -1.30
CA LEU A 58 -10.51 -13.10 -0.52
C LEU A 58 -9.07 -12.58 -0.73
N ALA A 59 -8.09 -13.48 -0.76
CA ALA A 59 -6.70 -13.12 -1.02
C ALA A 59 -6.50 -12.60 -2.45
N GLU A 60 -7.16 -13.21 -3.45
CA GLU A 60 -7.15 -12.76 -4.84
C GLU A 60 -7.83 -11.39 -5.00
N GLN A 61 -8.97 -11.20 -4.34
CA GLN A 61 -9.66 -9.91 -4.32
C GLN A 61 -8.76 -8.82 -3.72
N LEU A 62 -8.13 -9.09 -2.58
CA LEU A 62 -7.20 -8.16 -1.94
C LEU A 62 -6.00 -7.86 -2.83
N TYR A 63 -5.45 -8.89 -3.48
CA TYR A 63 -4.39 -8.76 -4.47
C TYR A 63 -4.80 -7.78 -5.59
N ASN A 64 -5.96 -7.97 -6.19
CA ASN A 64 -6.46 -7.11 -7.26
C ASN A 64 -6.63 -5.65 -6.81
N VAL A 65 -7.08 -5.42 -5.57
CA VAL A 65 -7.21 -4.06 -5.00
C VAL A 65 -5.84 -3.39 -4.86
N ILE A 66 -4.87 -4.03 -4.22
CA ILE A 66 -3.55 -3.43 -3.99
C ILE A 66 -2.71 -3.32 -5.27
N ASN A 67 -3.00 -4.16 -6.27
CA ASN A 67 -2.31 -4.17 -7.55
C ASN A 67 -2.57 -2.88 -8.35
N VAL A 68 -3.68 -2.17 -8.09
CA VAL A 68 -3.92 -0.82 -8.62
C VAL A 68 -2.83 0.15 -8.17
N PHE A 69 -2.34 0.02 -6.93
CA PHE A 69 -1.26 0.88 -6.44
C PHE A 69 0.10 0.45 -6.99
N TYR A 70 0.41 -0.83 -6.91
CA TYR A 70 1.75 -1.33 -7.20
C TYR A 70 2.02 -1.61 -8.68
N ASN A 71 1.00 -1.92 -9.49
CA ASN A 71 1.19 -2.38 -10.86
C ASN A 71 0.10 -1.91 -11.84
N TYR A 72 -0.42 -0.69 -11.67
CA TYR A 72 -1.40 -0.15 -12.64
C TYR A 72 -0.88 -0.14 -14.09
N THR A 73 0.43 0.08 -14.29
CA THR A 73 1.06 0.12 -15.62
C THR A 73 1.44 -1.26 -16.18
N GLY A 74 1.33 -2.33 -15.40
CA GLY A 74 1.76 -3.67 -15.79
C GLY A 74 3.27 -3.88 -15.89
N LYS A 75 4.09 -2.93 -15.40
CA LYS A 75 5.56 -3.00 -15.45
C LYS A 75 6.18 -3.82 -14.30
N LEU A 76 5.45 -4.05 -13.22
CA LEU A 76 5.92 -4.83 -12.08
C LEU A 76 5.84 -6.33 -12.43
N ASN A 77 6.98 -7.02 -12.39
CA ASN A 77 7.07 -8.44 -12.71
C ASN A 77 6.62 -9.34 -11.55
N TYR A 78 6.89 -8.94 -10.30
CA TYR A 78 6.52 -9.67 -9.10
C TYR A 78 6.39 -8.74 -7.90
N HIS A 79 5.51 -9.10 -6.95
CA HIS A 79 5.41 -8.38 -5.68
C HIS A 79 6.49 -8.86 -4.72
N CYS A 80 7.08 -7.92 -3.99
CA CYS A 80 8.11 -8.19 -3.02
C CYS A 80 7.78 -7.41 -1.75
N PHE A 81 7.63 -8.09 -0.62
CA PHE A 81 7.22 -7.51 0.66
C PHE A 81 8.03 -8.06 1.85
N THR A 82 9.17 -8.72 1.58
CA THR A 82 10.11 -9.22 2.59
C THR A 82 11.30 -8.28 2.74
N TRP A 83 12.14 -8.51 3.75
CA TRP A 83 13.28 -7.64 4.09
C TRP A 83 14.32 -7.49 2.97
N ASN A 84 14.40 -8.46 2.05
CA ASN A 84 15.34 -8.46 0.93
C ASN A 84 14.83 -7.70 -0.31
N CYS A 85 13.68 -7.05 -0.21
CA CYS A 85 13.08 -6.32 -1.31
C CYS A 85 13.65 -4.90 -1.41
N THR A 86 14.16 -4.54 -2.58
CA THR A 86 14.52 -3.16 -2.90
C THR A 86 13.28 -2.41 -3.42
N GLY A 87 13.01 -1.21 -2.91
CA GLY A 87 11.98 -0.31 -3.47
C GLY A 87 10.54 -0.51 -2.99
N THR A 88 10.31 -1.06 -1.79
CA THR A 88 8.96 -1.06 -1.16
C THR A 88 8.60 0.26 -0.47
N SER A 89 9.58 1.16 -0.35
CA SER A 89 9.42 2.47 0.26
C SER A 89 8.75 3.43 -0.71
N ILE A 90 7.83 4.25 -0.23
CA ILE A 90 7.29 5.39 -0.99
C ILE A 90 8.27 6.57 -1.07
N PHE A 91 9.37 6.51 -0.31
CA PHE A 91 10.42 7.50 -0.35
C PHE A 91 11.30 7.28 -1.58
N GLN A 92 11.74 8.37 -2.20
CA GLN A 92 12.52 8.30 -3.45
C GLN A 92 13.91 7.71 -3.21
N ASN A 93 14.42 7.87 -1.98
CA ASN A 93 15.72 7.34 -1.57
C ASN A 93 15.82 7.19 -0.04
N ILE A 94 16.86 6.47 0.39
CA ILE A 94 17.16 6.21 1.81
C ILE A 94 17.39 7.52 2.59
N GLY A 95 17.91 8.56 1.94
CA GLY A 95 18.13 9.86 2.58
C GLY A 95 16.84 10.54 3.00
N GLU A 96 15.81 10.52 2.15
CA GLU A 96 14.48 11.03 2.49
C GLU A 96 13.84 10.24 3.63
N GLU A 97 13.94 8.92 3.60
CA GLU A 97 13.40 8.05 4.64
C GLU A 97 14.05 8.33 6.00
N ILE A 98 15.39 8.45 6.03
CA ILE A 98 16.13 8.80 7.25
C ILE A 98 15.72 10.19 7.75
N ALA A 99 15.61 11.18 6.85
CA ALA A 99 15.24 12.54 7.22
C ALA A 99 13.84 12.59 7.84
N TRP A 100 12.85 11.92 7.23
CA TRP A 100 11.50 11.88 7.77
C TRP A 100 11.43 11.14 9.11
N ASN A 101 12.16 10.04 9.24
CA ASN A 101 12.25 9.29 10.49
C ASN A 101 12.89 10.12 11.61
N TRP A 102 13.90 10.92 11.28
CA TRP A 102 14.51 11.86 12.23
C TRP A 102 13.50 12.93 12.68
N GLN A 103 12.77 13.55 11.75
CA GLN A 103 11.75 14.57 12.07
C GLN A 103 10.62 14.00 12.93
N LYS A 104 10.12 12.80 12.59
CA LYS A 104 9.09 12.08 13.36
C LYS A 104 9.54 11.80 14.79
N SER A 105 10.81 11.44 14.98
CA SER A 105 11.35 11.09 16.30
C SER A 105 11.62 12.30 17.20
N ARG A 106 11.56 13.52 16.67
CA ARG A 106 11.93 14.75 17.40
C ARG A 106 10.79 15.75 17.53
N GLN A 107 10.07 16.01 16.46
CA GLN A 107 9.19 17.18 16.34
C GLN A 107 7.76 16.83 15.94
N LEU A 108 7.56 15.71 15.23
CA LEU A 108 6.27 15.30 14.71
C LEU A 108 5.76 14.03 15.41
N THR A 109 5.18 14.21 16.60
CA THR A 109 4.51 13.15 17.35
C THR A 109 3.12 12.87 16.80
N ASN A 110 3.03 11.92 15.85
CA ASN A 110 1.75 11.41 15.37
C ASN A 110 1.52 9.97 15.85
N TYR A 111 0.50 9.76 16.69
CA TYR A 111 0.05 8.44 17.14
C TYR A 111 -1.21 8.04 16.36
N TYR A 112 -1.07 7.06 15.47
CA TYR A 112 -2.19 6.48 14.72
C TYR A 112 -2.42 5.05 15.19
N ASN A 113 -3.63 4.73 15.63
CA ASN A 113 -4.06 3.37 15.94
C ASN A 113 -5.13 2.94 14.91
N THR A 114 -4.89 1.83 14.21
CA THR A 114 -5.78 1.27 13.18
C THR A 114 -6.87 0.35 13.75
N ASP A 115 -6.82 -0.01 15.04
CA ASP A 115 -7.76 -0.95 15.71
C ASP A 115 -9.23 -0.50 15.70
N ASN A 116 -9.51 0.77 15.38
CA ASN A 116 -10.86 1.34 15.34
C ASN A 116 -11.39 1.60 13.92
N ILE A 117 -10.65 1.30 12.85
CA ILE A 117 -11.06 1.64 11.46
C ILE A 117 -11.87 0.51 10.80
N MET A 118 -11.82 -0.73 11.32
CA MET A 118 -12.55 -1.90 10.79
C MET A 118 -13.60 -2.47 11.77
N LYS A 119 -14.26 -1.61 12.56
CA LYS A 119 -15.43 -2.01 13.38
C LYS A 119 -16.74 -1.63 12.69
#